data_AF-A0A6B1H1V9-F1
#
_entry.id   AF-A0A6B1H1V9-F1
#
_cell.length_a   1.000
_cell.length_b   1.000
_cell.length_c   1.000
_cell.angle_alpha   90.00
_cell.angle_beta   90.00
_cell.angle_gamma   90.00
#
_symmetry.space_group_name_H-M   'P 1'
#
loop_
_entity.id
_entity.type
_entity.pdbx_description
1 polymer ?
#
loop_
_entity_poly.entity_id
_entity_poly.type
_entity_poly.pdbx_seq_one_letter_code
_entity_poly.pdbx_strand_id
1 'polypeptide(L)'
;ALNDPGRFVALAGYEWTNWVEGHRHVVFFQPTAEAAAGLLLSSIDEQYDEPRELWAGLEDVRALTFAHHSAGAPIATDWSSPPPAGIEPVTEIVSVHGSSEAADSPGMVVRNALAGNFVRDALDRGYRLGFVGSSDGHDGHPGLGHLASPSGGVAAILSDEVTRQGIYEALLARRTYATNGPRIVVRASYAGWPIGADIPAAAAAAGAVGPIAGVPQQTLVVRAIAPGRITRIEVVSRQGAAGAGALTGEALCGEAQRGGGERECSLTVPLPGFQAGGYLYLRVVQEDGGAAWTSPFFFE
;
A
#
# COMPACT_ATOMS: atom_id res chain seq x y z
N ALA A 1 28.48 -3.90 9.12
CA ALA A 1 27.85 -2.69 8.55
C ALA A 1 26.38 -2.70 8.90
N LEU A 2 25.73 -1.54 9.13
CA LEU A 2 24.28 -1.43 9.38
C LEU A 2 23.42 -1.68 8.12
N ASN A 3 24.04 -2.00 6.99
CA ASN A 3 23.41 -2.39 5.73
C ASN A 3 24.16 -3.62 5.19
N ASP A 4 23.41 -4.67 4.86
CA ASP A 4 23.87 -5.99 4.42
C ASP A 4 22.96 -6.47 3.25
N PRO A 5 23.21 -6.01 2.01
CA PRO A 5 22.39 -6.39 0.85
C PRO A 5 22.25 -7.90 0.71
N GLY A 6 21.04 -8.37 0.42
CA GLY A 6 20.66 -9.79 0.43
C GLY A 6 20.09 -10.26 1.77
N ARG A 7 20.25 -9.50 2.86
CA ARG A 7 19.75 -9.87 4.20
C ARG A 7 19.05 -8.75 4.94
N PHE A 8 19.62 -7.55 4.96
CA PHE A 8 19.11 -6.39 5.66
C PHE A 8 19.50 -5.10 4.93
N VAL A 9 18.51 -4.36 4.44
CA VAL A 9 18.75 -3.06 3.81
C VAL A 9 18.33 -1.96 4.78
N ALA A 10 19.27 -1.10 5.15
CA ALA A 10 18.97 0.13 5.86
C ALA A 10 18.81 1.26 4.83
N LEU A 11 17.80 2.11 5.00
CA LEU A 11 17.56 3.30 4.20
C LEU A 11 17.61 4.53 5.11
N ALA A 12 18.17 5.62 4.61
CA ALA A 12 18.11 6.90 5.31
C ALA A 12 16.76 7.56 4.98
N GLY A 13 16.18 8.26 5.94
CA GLY A 13 14.96 8.99 5.72
C GLY A 13 14.58 9.84 6.92
N TYR A 14 13.60 10.71 6.71
CA TYR A 14 13.01 11.56 7.74
C TYR A 14 11.50 11.68 7.52
N GLU A 15 10.80 12.17 8.53
CA GLU A 15 9.41 12.58 8.39
C GLU A 15 9.37 14.08 8.10
N TRP A 16 8.79 14.43 6.96
CA TRP A 16 8.38 15.78 6.64
C TRP A 16 7.03 16.04 7.33
N THR A 17 7.04 16.90 8.34
CA THR A 17 5.93 17.07 9.30
C THR A 17 5.22 18.39 9.06
N ASN A 18 4.08 18.37 8.36
CA ASN A 18 3.26 19.57 8.16
C ASN A 18 1.89 19.41 8.81
N TRP A 19 1.49 20.39 9.62
CA TRP A 19 0.23 20.39 10.39
C TRP A 19 -1.00 20.85 9.60
N VAL A 20 -0.83 21.17 8.32
CA VAL A 20 -1.88 21.57 7.37
C VAL A 20 -1.99 20.54 6.25
N GLU A 21 -0.85 20.19 5.64
CA GLU A 21 -0.76 19.33 4.44
C GLU A 21 -0.60 17.83 4.75
N GLY A 22 -0.52 17.50 6.04
CA GLY A 22 -0.25 16.17 6.57
C GLY A 22 1.23 15.80 6.54
N HIS A 23 1.54 14.62 7.07
CA HIS A 23 2.91 14.13 7.17
C HIS A 23 3.29 13.24 5.98
N ARG A 24 4.58 13.28 5.62
CA ARG A 24 5.16 12.40 4.60
C ARG A 24 6.48 11.81 5.10
N HIS A 25 6.68 10.52 4.90
CA HIS A 25 8.03 9.96 4.92
C HIS A 25 8.80 10.49 3.70
N VAL A 26 10.09 10.80 3.86
CA VAL A 26 11.04 11.03 2.77
C VAL A 26 12.15 9.99 2.93
N VAL A 27 12.29 9.08 1.95
CA VAL A 27 13.20 7.92 2.05
C VAL A 27 14.18 7.92 0.88
N PHE A 28 15.48 7.86 1.19
CA PHE A 28 16.58 7.90 0.22
C PHE A 28 17.11 6.52 -0.13
N PHE A 29 17.32 6.29 -1.43
CA PHE A 29 17.78 5.00 -1.97
C PHE A 29 19.22 5.03 -2.52
N GLN A 30 19.87 6.20 -2.55
CA GLN A 30 21.28 6.34 -2.92
C GLN A 30 22.24 6.03 -1.75
N PRO A 31 23.43 5.49 -2.03
CA PRO A 31 24.39 5.10 -1.02
C PRO A 31 25.41 6.21 -0.71
N THR A 32 25.02 7.33 -0.09
CA THR A 32 25.99 8.15 0.66
C THR A 32 25.31 8.99 1.73
N ALA A 33 26.04 9.18 2.84
CA ALA A 33 25.67 10.13 3.88
C ALA A 33 25.65 11.57 3.35
N GLU A 34 26.40 11.93 2.29
CA GLU A 34 26.37 13.29 1.73
C GLU A 34 25.02 13.67 1.11
N ALA A 35 24.33 12.76 0.40
CA ALA A 35 23.01 13.04 -0.18
C ALA A 35 21.92 13.18 0.89
N ALA A 36 22.02 12.40 1.99
CA ALA A 36 21.07 12.45 3.10
C ALA A 36 21.40 13.56 4.13
N ALA A 37 22.67 13.96 4.27
CA ALA A 37 23.11 14.97 5.25
C ALA A 37 23.01 16.40 4.72
N GLY A 38 22.98 16.60 3.39
CA GLY A 38 22.81 17.91 2.77
C GLY A 38 21.37 18.26 2.39
N LEU A 39 20.50 17.26 2.22
CA LEU A 39 19.14 17.45 1.68
C LEU A 39 18.08 17.12 2.74
N LEU A 40 17.97 18.00 3.75
CA LEU A 40 16.84 18.01 4.67
C LEU A 40 15.89 19.12 4.22
N LEU A 41 14.94 18.78 3.35
CA LEU A 41 13.88 19.71 2.95
C LEU A 41 12.85 19.75 4.07
N SER A 42 12.85 20.82 4.85
CA SER A 42 12.00 20.96 6.04
C SER A 42 10.67 21.59 5.68
N SER A 43 9.59 21.11 6.29
CA SER A 43 8.26 21.75 6.24
C SER A 43 8.18 23.09 6.99
N ILE A 44 9.24 23.50 7.69
CA ILE A 44 9.35 24.82 8.34
C ILE A 44 9.99 25.84 7.39
N ASP A 45 10.67 25.36 6.34
CA ASP A 45 11.24 26.20 5.31
C ASP A 45 10.17 26.50 4.26
N GLU A 46 9.81 27.77 4.09
CA GLU A 46 8.80 28.26 3.12
C GLU A 46 9.11 27.87 1.67
N GLN A 47 10.32 27.38 1.38
CA GLN A 47 10.66 26.85 0.06
C GLN A 47 10.15 25.43 -0.18
N TYR A 48 9.75 24.70 0.87
CA TYR A 48 9.41 23.29 0.85
C TYR A 48 8.25 22.94 1.80
N ASP A 49 7.42 23.91 2.17
CA ASP A 49 6.33 23.71 3.13
C ASP A 49 5.02 23.25 2.49
N GLU A 50 4.93 23.23 1.15
CA GLU A 50 3.89 22.52 0.40
C GLU A 50 4.38 21.18 -0.20
N PRO A 51 3.50 20.17 -0.38
CA PRO A 51 3.87 18.88 -0.98
C PRO A 51 4.47 19.01 -2.38
N ARG A 52 3.97 19.94 -3.19
CA ARG A 52 4.47 20.14 -4.57
C ARG A 52 5.89 20.68 -4.58
N GLU A 53 6.22 21.53 -3.63
CA GLU A 53 7.54 22.12 -3.48
C GLU A 53 8.54 21.09 -2.93
N LEU A 54 8.10 20.29 -1.95
CA LEU A 54 8.86 19.12 -1.48
C LEU A 54 9.20 18.19 -2.64
N TRP A 55 8.22 17.82 -3.48
CA TRP A 55 8.45 16.94 -4.63
C TRP A 55 9.38 17.56 -5.66
N ALA A 56 9.22 18.86 -5.95
CA ALA A 56 10.10 19.57 -6.87
C ALA A 56 11.55 19.60 -6.35
N GLY A 57 11.75 19.80 -5.05
CA GLY A 57 13.08 19.75 -4.42
C GLY A 57 13.72 18.35 -4.43
N LEU A 58 12.94 17.29 -4.69
CA LEU A 58 13.39 15.90 -4.74
C LEU A 58 13.48 15.32 -6.16
N GLU A 59 13.16 16.09 -7.21
CA GLU A 59 13.02 15.56 -8.58
C GLU A 59 14.29 14.87 -9.10
N ASP A 60 15.46 15.45 -8.82
CA ASP A 60 16.78 14.90 -9.21
C ASP A 60 17.37 13.95 -8.16
N VAL A 61 16.63 13.68 -7.10
CA VAL A 61 17.08 12.90 -5.96
C VAL A 61 16.42 11.54 -6.02
N ARG A 62 17.21 10.49 -5.80
CA ARG A 62 16.66 9.14 -5.70
C ARG A 62 16.03 8.92 -4.33
N ALA A 63 14.93 9.61 -4.11
CA ALA A 63 14.06 9.51 -2.96
C ALA A 63 12.68 9.02 -3.38
N LEU A 64 11.89 8.58 -2.41
CA LEU A 64 10.45 8.46 -2.55
C LEU A 64 9.80 9.09 -1.32
N THR A 65 8.61 9.66 -1.50
CA THR A 65 7.78 10.17 -0.41
C THR A 65 6.54 9.31 -0.23
N PHE A 66 6.05 9.18 1.00
CA PHE A 66 4.82 8.43 1.31
C PHE A 66 3.98 9.22 2.31
N ALA A 67 2.72 9.51 1.99
CA ALA A 67 1.81 10.07 2.99
C ALA A 67 1.63 9.08 4.17
N HIS A 68 1.67 9.62 5.39
CA HIS A 68 1.66 8.88 6.66
C HIS A 68 0.34 9.15 7.40
N HIS A 69 -0.27 8.12 8.03
CA HIS A 69 -1.51 8.18 8.83
C HIS A 69 -2.60 9.07 8.21
N SER A 70 -2.82 8.86 6.91
CA SER A 70 -3.36 9.89 6.02
C SER A 70 -4.81 10.31 6.29
N ALA A 71 -5.59 9.49 6.99
CA ALA A 71 -7.01 9.76 7.14
C ALA A 71 -7.39 10.51 8.41
N GLY A 72 -6.49 10.64 9.39
CA GLY A 72 -6.86 11.16 10.71
C GLY A 72 -5.68 11.57 11.57
N ALA A 73 -5.81 11.39 12.89
CA ALA A 73 -4.84 11.83 13.87
C ALA A 73 -3.41 11.30 13.59
N PRO A 74 -2.36 12.09 13.88
CA PRO A 74 -2.39 13.44 14.46
C PRO A 74 -2.88 14.53 13.49
N ILE A 75 -2.69 14.33 12.19
CA ILE A 75 -3.15 15.23 11.13
C ILE A 75 -3.41 14.42 9.86
N ALA A 76 -4.56 14.68 9.22
CA ALA A 76 -4.91 14.03 7.97
C ALA A 76 -4.12 14.64 6.81
N THR A 77 -3.80 13.83 5.80
CA THR A 77 -3.18 14.31 4.55
C THR A 77 -4.19 15.10 3.75
N ASP A 78 -3.80 16.28 3.27
CA ASP A 78 -4.58 16.94 2.21
C ASP A 78 -4.33 16.24 0.87
N TRP A 79 -5.40 15.68 0.33
CA TRP A 79 -5.40 15.01 -0.98
C TRP A 79 -5.85 15.94 -2.12
N SER A 80 -5.89 17.26 -1.92
CA SER A 80 -6.23 18.24 -2.96
C SER A 80 -5.25 18.21 -4.14
N SER A 81 -3.99 17.86 -3.87
CA SER A 81 -2.94 17.70 -4.88
C SER A 81 -2.66 16.22 -5.19
N PRO A 82 -2.73 15.80 -6.47
CA PRO A 82 -2.40 14.43 -6.84
C PRO A 82 -0.89 14.17 -6.67
N PRO A 83 -0.51 13.09 -5.96
CA PRO A 83 0.89 12.69 -5.83
C PRO A 83 1.47 12.22 -7.18
N PRO A 84 2.66 12.69 -7.59
CA PRO A 84 3.31 12.21 -8.80
C PRO A 84 3.81 10.77 -8.62
N ALA A 85 3.43 9.86 -9.53
CA ALA A 85 3.76 8.43 -9.41
C ALA A 85 5.29 8.13 -9.39
N GLY A 86 6.11 9.03 -9.92
CA GLY A 86 7.58 8.90 -9.91
C GLY A 86 8.24 9.20 -8.55
N ILE A 87 7.53 9.86 -7.63
CA ILE A 87 8.07 10.26 -6.32
C ILE A 87 7.22 9.75 -5.15
N GLU A 88 5.89 9.71 -5.28
CA GLU A 88 4.95 9.25 -4.24
C GLU A 88 4.06 8.13 -4.78
N PRO A 89 4.62 6.94 -5.07
CA PRO A 89 3.88 5.83 -5.66
C PRO A 89 3.02 5.06 -4.64
N VAL A 90 3.33 5.16 -3.34
CA VAL A 90 2.66 4.42 -2.27
C VAL A 90 2.31 5.33 -1.10
N THR A 91 1.29 4.93 -0.34
CA THR A 91 0.84 5.61 0.87
C THR A 91 0.79 4.63 2.03
N GLU A 92 1.00 5.14 3.24
CA GLU A 92 0.72 4.36 4.44
C GLU A 92 -0.79 4.14 4.56
N ILE A 93 -1.21 2.88 4.56
CA ILE A 93 -2.61 2.50 4.76
C ILE A 93 -2.90 2.11 6.22
N VAL A 94 -1.87 1.74 6.99
CA VAL A 94 -2.03 1.30 8.37
C VAL A 94 -0.75 1.53 9.20
N SER A 95 -0.96 1.99 10.44
CA SER A 95 0.10 2.14 11.43
C SER A 95 -0.37 1.92 12.87
N VAL A 96 0.42 2.38 13.84
CA VAL A 96 0.04 2.41 15.26
C VAL A 96 -1.24 3.19 15.51
N HIS A 97 -1.53 4.20 14.67
CA HIS A 97 -2.73 5.03 14.80
C HIS A 97 -3.99 4.31 14.32
N GLY A 98 -3.83 3.22 13.57
CA GLY A 98 -4.91 2.44 12.98
C GLY A 98 -4.84 2.47 11.45
N SER A 99 -5.87 1.93 10.82
CA SER A 99 -6.03 1.90 9.38
C SER A 99 -6.58 3.23 8.87
N SER A 100 -5.89 3.79 7.88
CA SER A 100 -6.33 4.92 7.05
C SER A 100 -6.98 4.46 5.75
N GLU A 101 -7.26 3.16 5.59
CA GLU A 101 -7.92 2.63 4.40
C GLU A 101 -9.29 3.27 4.18
N ALA A 102 -10.18 3.12 5.18
CA ALA A 102 -11.58 3.56 5.18
C ALA A 102 -12.30 3.29 6.51
N ALA A 103 -13.49 3.86 6.68
CA ALA A 103 -14.34 3.67 7.85
C ALA A 103 -14.80 2.23 8.11
N ASP A 104 -14.87 1.38 7.06
CA ASP A 104 -15.23 -0.03 7.16
C ASP A 104 -13.99 -0.96 7.21
N SER A 105 -12.79 -0.40 7.36
CA SER A 105 -11.56 -1.17 7.40
C SER A 105 -11.60 -2.19 8.54
N PRO A 106 -11.10 -3.43 8.33
CA PRO A 106 -10.92 -4.36 9.41
C PRO A 106 -9.92 -3.81 10.45
N GLY A 107 -10.12 -4.20 11.71
CA GLY A 107 -9.28 -3.77 12.83
C GLY A 107 -9.58 -2.36 13.31
N MET A 108 -8.58 -1.73 13.92
CA MET A 108 -8.70 -0.36 14.44
C MET A 108 -8.59 0.64 13.28
N VAL A 109 -9.63 1.44 13.06
CA VAL A 109 -9.58 2.60 12.15
C VAL A 109 -8.87 3.76 12.84
N VAL A 110 -8.17 4.59 12.07
CA VAL A 110 -7.48 5.77 12.60
C VAL A 110 -8.42 6.70 13.37
N ARG A 111 -7.94 7.24 14.49
CA ARG A 111 -8.71 8.17 15.33
C ARG A 111 -8.90 9.52 14.63
N ASN A 112 -9.98 10.21 14.95
CA ASN A 112 -10.33 11.52 14.36
C ASN A 112 -10.29 11.50 12.82
N ALA A 113 -10.69 10.38 12.21
CA ALA A 113 -10.69 10.26 10.76
C ALA A 113 -11.60 11.34 10.15
N LEU A 114 -11.09 12.02 9.14
CA LEU A 114 -11.83 13.03 8.38
C LEU A 114 -12.43 12.39 7.13
N ALA A 115 -13.73 12.62 6.91
CA ALA A 115 -14.40 12.14 5.71
C ALA A 115 -13.79 12.78 4.47
N GLY A 116 -13.45 11.97 3.47
CA GLY A 116 -12.78 12.43 2.25
C GLY A 116 -11.26 12.31 2.28
N ASN A 117 -10.66 11.89 3.41
CA ASN A 117 -9.22 11.76 3.58
C ASN A 117 -8.71 10.31 3.69
N PHE A 118 -9.61 9.33 3.60
CA PHE A 118 -9.20 7.93 3.56
C PHE A 118 -8.43 7.61 2.28
N VAL A 119 -7.58 6.58 2.33
CA VAL A 119 -6.85 6.12 1.13
C VAL A 119 -7.84 5.72 0.03
N ARG A 120 -8.99 5.12 0.38
CA ARG A 120 -10.05 4.87 -0.61
C ARG A 120 -10.61 6.15 -1.24
N ASP A 121 -10.71 7.25 -0.51
CA ASP A 121 -11.16 8.53 -1.07
C ASP A 121 -10.13 9.07 -2.09
N ALA A 122 -8.83 8.89 -1.83
CA ALA A 122 -7.76 9.25 -2.75
C ALA A 122 -7.77 8.38 -4.03
N LEU A 123 -7.88 7.05 -3.88
CA LEU A 123 -8.10 6.16 -5.02
C LEU A 123 -9.36 6.55 -5.78
N ASP A 124 -10.39 7.01 -5.06
CA ASP A 124 -11.64 7.38 -5.67
C ASP A 124 -11.55 8.64 -6.52
N ARG A 125 -10.61 9.53 -6.23
CA ARG A 125 -10.24 10.68 -7.08
C ARG A 125 -9.40 10.28 -8.31
N GLY A 126 -9.07 9.00 -8.45
CA GLY A 126 -8.27 8.46 -9.55
C GLY A 126 -6.77 8.42 -9.26
N TYR A 127 -6.35 8.62 -8.00
CA TYR A 127 -4.94 8.54 -7.65
C TYR A 127 -4.46 7.09 -7.68
N ARG A 128 -3.21 6.90 -8.12
CA ARG A 128 -2.59 5.58 -8.27
C ARG A 128 -1.60 5.33 -7.16
N LEU A 129 -2.13 4.91 -6.01
CA LEU A 129 -1.35 4.67 -4.79
C LEU A 129 -1.29 3.18 -4.46
N GLY A 130 -0.08 2.66 -4.27
CA GLY A 130 0.13 1.37 -3.62
C GLY A 130 0.10 1.52 -2.10
N PHE A 131 0.10 0.40 -1.39
CA PHE A 131 -0.06 0.37 0.05
C PHE A 131 1.19 -0.12 0.75
N VAL A 132 1.57 0.61 1.80
CA VAL A 132 2.58 0.20 2.77
C VAL A 132 2.03 0.33 4.19
N GLY A 133 2.59 -0.43 5.12
CA GLY A 133 2.35 -0.26 6.54
C GLY A 133 3.63 0.22 7.22
N SER A 134 3.51 1.11 8.17
CA SER A 134 4.63 1.55 9.00
C SER A 134 4.25 1.47 10.47
N SER A 135 5.24 1.26 11.32
CA SER A 135 4.96 1.14 12.75
C SER A 135 4.62 2.48 13.38
N ASP A 136 5.16 3.58 12.86
CA ASP A 136 5.24 4.88 13.55
C ASP A 136 5.63 4.74 15.04
N GLY A 137 6.58 3.84 15.28
CA GLY A 137 6.93 3.40 16.61
C GLY A 137 7.81 4.43 17.30
N HIS A 138 7.34 4.95 18.42
CA HIS A 138 8.07 5.89 19.26
C HIS A 138 8.74 5.20 20.47
N ASP A 139 8.66 3.86 20.52
CA ASP A 139 9.12 3.03 21.64
C ASP A 139 10.46 2.31 21.37
N GLY A 140 11.05 2.49 20.19
CA GLY A 140 12.36 1.92 19.82
C GLY A 140 12.34 0.46 19.36
N HIS A 141 11.17 -0.11 19.03
CA HIS A 141 11.03 -1.52 18.64
C HIS A 141 10.52 -1.70 17.20
N PRO A 142 11.33 -1.35 16.17
CA PRO A 142 10.87 -1.36 14.77
C PRO A 142 10.41 -2.75 14.33
N GLY A 143 9.23 -2.81 13.72
CA GLY A 143 8.64 -4.05 13.20
C GLY A 143 8.01 -4.97 14.26
N LEU A 144 7.91 -4.53 15.53
CA LEU A 144 7.09 -5.18 16.54
C LEU A 144 5.78 -4.41 16.75
N GLY A 145 4.82 -5.05 17.41
CA GLY A 145 3.62 -4.35 17.87
C GLY A 145 4.01 -3.27 18.87
N HIS A 146 3.37 -2.10 18.78
CA HIS A 146 3.66 -0.98 19.65
C HIS A 146 3.23 -1.25 21.09
N LEU A 147 4.02 -0.83 22.08
CA LEU A 147 3.71 -1.11 23.49
C LEU A 147 2.36 -0.53 23.96
N ALA A 148 1.91 0.55 23.34
CA ALA A 148 0.69 1.27 23.71
C ALA A 148 -0.47 1.13 22.70
N SER A 149 -0.32 0.32 21.64
CA SER A 149 -1.36 0.15 20.62
C SER A 149 -1.46 -1.31 20.17
N PRO A 150 -2.66 -1.83 19.93
CA PRO A 150 -2.84 -3.17 19.40
C PRO A 150 -2.39 -3.31 17.92
N SER A 151 -2.00 -2.20 17.26
CA SER A 151 -1.56 -2.14 15.87
C SER A 151 -0.11 -1.67 15.77
N GLY A 152 0.62 -2.20 14.81
CA GLY A 152 1.96 -1.74 14.41
C GLY A 152 2.19 -2.11 12.96
N GLY A 153 1.91 -1.18 12.06
CA GLY A 153 1.90 -1.43 10.62
C GLY A 153 3.25 -1.96 10.12
N VAL A 154 3.22 -2.88 9.15
CA VAL A 154 4.42 -3.37 8.48
C VAL A 154 4.20 -3.49 6.99
N ALA A 155 5.20 -3.08 6.22
CA ALA A 155 5.22 -3.23 4.77
C ALA A 155 5.81 -4.58 4.37
N ALA A 156 5.17 -5.25 3.43
CA ALA A 156 5.76 -6.29 2.63
C ALA A 156 6.10 -5.72 1.26
N ILE A 157 7.36 -5.87 0.85
CA ILE A 157 7.90 -5.37 -0.40
C ILE A 157 8.26 -6.57 -1.26
N LEU A 158 7.59 -6.72 -2.41
CA LEU A 158 7.80 -7.82 -3.33
C LEU A 158 8.90 -7.44 -4.31
N SER A 159 10.12 -7.86 -3.99
CA SER A 159 11.30 -7.69 -4.82
C SER A 159 12.02 -9.02 -5.00
N ASP A 160 12.66 -9.22 -6.16
CA ASP A 160 13.49 -10.39 -6.43
C ASP A 160 14.80 -10.33 -5.64
N GLU A 161 15.24 -9.13 -5.24
CA GLU A 161 16.48 -8.91 -4.50
C GLU A 161 16.27 -8.03 -3.27
N VAL A 162 16.92 -8.39 -2.16
CA VAL A 162 16.95 -7.59 -0.94
C VAL A 162 18.04 -6.52 -1.05
N THR A 163 17.89 -5.59 -1.98
CA THR A 163 18.82 -4.48 -2.24
C THR A 163 18.09 -3.14 -2.24
N ARG A 164 18.81 -2.03 -2.07
CA ARG A 164 18.20 -0.69 -2.18
C ARG A 164 17.55 -0.48 -3.55
N GLN A 165 18.18 -0.98 -4.62
CA GLN A 165 17.65 -0.95 -5.98
C GLN A 165 16.34 -1.72 -6.06
N GLY A 166 16.33 -2.98 -5.64
CA GLY A 166 15.14 -3.84 -5.72
C GLY A 166 13.97 -3.31 -4.90
N ILE A 167 14.24 -2.71 -3.73
CA ILE A 167 13.22 -2.07 -2.90
C ILE A 167 12.67 -0.81 -3.58
N TYR A 168 13.53 0.04 -4.14
CA TYR A 168 13.12 1.25 -4.85
C TYR A 168 12.20 0.93 -6.04
N GLU A 169 12.59 -0.04 -6.87
CA GLU A 169 11.82 -0.48 -8.03
C GLU A 169 10.48 -1.11 -7.63
N ALA A 170 10.46 -1.91 -6.56
CA ALA A 170 9.24 -2.51 -6.05
C ALA A 170 8.26 -1.45 -5.54
N LEU A 171 8.75 -0.41 -4.83
CA LEU A 171 7.91 0.69 -4.35
C LEU A 171 7.36 1.52 -5.51
N LEU A 172 8.19 1.91 -6.48
CA LEU A 172 7.76 2.61 -7.70
C LEU A 172 6.67 1.85 -8.47
N ALA A 173 6.85 0.54 -8.61
CA ALA A 173 5.89 -0.32 -9.27
C ALA A 173 4.70 -0.71 -8.38
N ARG A 174 4.59 -0.19 -7.14
CA ARG A 174 3.53 -0.52 -6.16
C ARG A 174 3.44 -2.03 -5.87
N ARG A 175 4.56 -2.74 -5.96
CA ARG A 175 4.69 -4.18 -5.66
C ARG A 175 4.77 -4.39 -4.16
N THR A 176 3.79 -3.89 -3.43
CA THR A 176 3.76 -3.88 -1.97
C THR A 176 2.40 -4.27 -1.43
N TYR A 177 2.39 -4.66 -0.17
CA TYR A 177 1.17 -4.75 0.61
C TYR A 177 1.48 -4.41 2.07
N ALA A 178 0.46 -4.07 2.83
CA ALA A 178 0.58 -3.72 4.23
C ALA A 178 -0.07 -4.78 5.12
N THR A 179 0.39 -4.91 6.37
CA THR A 179 -0.36 -5.58 7.42
C THR A 179 -0.41 -4.69 8.67
N ASN A 180 -1.40 -4.90 9.54
CA ASN A 180 -1.50 -4.18 10.82
C ASN A 180 -0.59 -4.76 11.92
N GLY A 181 0.40 -5.58 11.56
CA GLY A 181 1.38 -6.19 12.46
C GLY A 181 1.63 -7.67 12.18
N PRO A 182 0.59 -8.53 12.08
CA PRO A 182 0.77 -9.95 11.80
C PRO A 182 1.51 -10.19 10.49
N ARG A 183 2.42 -11.19 10.48
CA ARG A 183 3.23 -11.53 9.31
C ARG A 183 2.45 -12.39 8.31
N ILE A 184 1.37 -11.81 7.78
CA ILE A 184 0.55 -12.42 6.73
C ILE A 184 1.33 -12.36 5.41
N VAL A 185 1.46 -13.51 4.76
CA VAL A 185 2.06 -13.63 3.43
C VAL A 185 0.94 -13.65 2.42
N VAL A 186 0.94 -12.69 1.50
CA VAL A 186 -0.06 -12.59 0.41
C VAL A 186 0.64 -12.59 -0.93
N ARG A 187 0.19 -13.47 -1.83
CA ARG A 187 0.47 -13.37 -3.26
C ARG A 187 -0.85 -13.30 -4.01
N ALA A 188 -0.95 -12.35 -4.92
CA ALA A 188 -2.11 -12.20 -5.77
C ALA A 188 -1.71 -11.77 -7.18
N SER A 189 -2.52 -12.21 -8.14
CA SER A 189 -2.44 -11.74 -9.53
C SER A 189 -3.82 -11.68 -10.17
N TYR A 190 -4.04 -10.71 -11.05
CA TYR A 190 -5.24 -10.62 -11.87
C TYR A 190 -4.88 -10.83 -13.33
N ALA A 191 -5.45 -11.87 -13.97
CA ALA A 191 -5.12 -12.27 -15.33
C ALA A 191 -3.59 -12.44 -15.55
N GLY A 192 -2.85 -12.85 -14.51
CA GLY A 192 -1.40 -12.98 -14.51
C GLY A 192 -0.61 -11.70 -14.17
N TRP A 193 -1.23 -10.53 -14.12
CA TRP A 193 -0.59 -9.29 -13.68
C TRP A 193 -0.39 -9.27 -12.16
N PRO A 194 0.75 -8.79 -11.64
CA PRO A 194 1.02 -8.71 -10.20
C PRO A 194 0.29 -7.54 -9.54
N ILE A 195 0.15 -7.56 -8.21
CA ILE A 195 -0.39 -6.43 -7.42
C ILE A 195 0.34 -5.12 -7.76
N GLY A 196 -0.36 -3.99 -7.77
CA GLY A 196 0.20 -2.68 -8.14
C GLY A 196 0.21 -2.39 -9.65
N ALA A 197 -0.16 -3.36 -10.49
CA ALA A 197 -0.04 -3.22 -11.95
C ALA A 197 -1.09 -2.25 -12.52
N ASP A 198 -0.68 -1.49 -13.52
CA ASP A 198 -1.57 -0.80 -14.45
C ASP A 198 -1.92 -1.78 -15.58
N ILE A 199 -3.19 -2.16 -15.65
CA ILE A 199 -3.71 -3.19 -16.55
C ILE A 199 -4.54 -2.49 -17.63
N PRO A 200 -4.22 -2.65 -18.92
CA PRO A 200 -5.03 -2.06 -19.98
C PRO A 200 -6.49 -2.52 -19.89
N ALA A 201 -7.47 -1.62 -19.92
CA ALA A 201 -8.90 -1.91 -19.84
C ALA A 201 -9.39 -2.75 -21.03
N ALA A 202 -8.67 -2.76 -22.16
CA ALA A 202 -8.90 -3.71 -23.25
C ALA A 202 -8.59 -5.17 -22.84
N ALA A 203 -7.86 -5.41 -21.74
CA ALA A 203 -7.73 -6.75 -21.14
C ALA A 203 -9.06 -7.28 -20.59
N ALA A 204 -10.01 -6.39 -20.24
CA ALA A 204 -11.36 -6.78 -19.88
C ALA A 204 -12.23 -7.13 -21.11
N ALA A 205 -11.82 -6.74 -22.32
CA ALA A 205 -12.53 -7.02 -23.57
C ALA A 205 -11.59 -7.64 -24.62
N ALA A 206 -11.34 -8.94 -24.48
CA ALA A 206 -10.74 -9.84 -25.48
C ALA A 206 -9.36 -9.44 -26.06
N GLY A 207 -8.26 -9.86 -25.41
CA GLY A 207 -6.99 -10.10 -26.13
C GLY A 207 -5.68 -9.81 -25.39
N ALA A 208 -5.68 -9.05 -24.29
CA ALA A 208 -4.43 -8.78 -23.56
C ALA A 208 -4.06 -9.94 -22.64
N VAL A 209 -3.07 -10.75 -23.02
CA VAL A 209 -2.54 -11.83 -22.18
C VAL A 209 -1.62 -11.21 -21.13
N GLY A 210 -1.91 -11.42 -19.83
CA GLY A 210 -0.98 -11.01 -18.79
C GLY A 210 0.34 -11.78 -18.87
N PRO A 211 1.36 -11.37 -18.10
CA PRO A 211 2.72 -11.89 -18.24
C PRO A 211 2.85 -13.38 -17.90
N ILE A 212 1.86 -13.98 -17.25
CA ILE A 212 1.84 -15.40 -16.89
C ILE A 212 0.98 -16.16 -17.90
N ALA A 213 1.63 -16.96 -18.73
CA ALA A 213 0.97 -17.79 -19.73
C ALA A 213 0.01 -18.81 -19.08
N GLY A 214 -1.15 -19.03 -19.71
CA GLY A 214 -2.13 -20.03 -19.28
C GLY A 214 -3.07 -19.59 -18.15
N VAL A 215 -2.91 -18.39 -17.59
CA VAL A 215 -3.90 -17.83 -16.66
C VAL A 215 -5.09 -17.30 -17.47
N PRO A 216 -6.34 -17.75 -17.21
CA PRO A 216 -7.48 -17.25 -17.95
C PRO A 216 -7.67 -15.73 -17.74
N GLN A 217 -8.26 -15.09 -18.75
CA GLN A 217 -8.65 -13.68 -18.65
C GLN A 217 -9.61 -13.48 -17.48
N GLN A 218 -9.57 -12.28 -16.89
CA GLN A 218 -10.46 -11.89 -15.79
C GLN A 218 -10.43 -12.86 -14.58
N THR A 219 -9.30 -13.50 -14.32
CA THR A 219 -9.15 -14.44 -13.21
C THR A 219 -8.28 -13.84 -12.12
N LEU A 220 -8.81 -13.77 -10.91
CA LEU A 220 -8.06 -13.45 -9.71
C LEU A 220 -7.50 -14.74 -9.10
N VAL A 221 -6.18 -14.79 -8.93
CA VAL A 221 -5.48 -15.86 -8.21
C VAL A 221 -4.94 -15.27 -6.92
N VAL A 222 -5.24 -15.87 -5.78
CA VAL A 222 -4.75 -15.42 -4.47
C VAL A 222 -4.28 -16.62 -3.66
N ARG A 223 -3.15 -16.44 -2.99
CA ARG A 223 -2.69 -17.30 -1.90
C ARG A 223 -2.34 -16.44 -0.71
N ALA A 224 -2.97 -16.73 0.43
CA ALA A 224 -2.69 -16.08 1.69
C ALA A 224 -2.33 -17.12 2.75
N ILE A 225 -1.28 -16.86 3.51
CA ILE A 225 -0.84 -17.67 4.64
C ILE A 225 -0.66 -16.73 5.84
N ALA A 226 -1.30 -17.03 6.96
CA ALA A 226 -1.32 -16.17 8.13
C ALA A 226 -0.86 -16.89 9.41
N PRO A 227 -0.37 -16.16 10.42
CA PRO A 227 -0.03 -16.76 11.72
C PRO A 227 -1.28 -17.23 12.49
N GLY A 228 -2.43 -16.57 12.31
CA GLY A 228 -3.71 -16.96 12.88
C GLY A 228 -4.74 -17.38 11.81
N ARG A 229 -5.94 -17.75 12.27
CA ARG A 229 -7.03 -18.24 11.42
C ARG A 229 -7.49 -17.17 10.45
N ILE A 230 -7.47 -17.45 9.15
CA ILE A 230 -8.04 -16.57 8.12
C ILE A 230 -9.56 -16.77 8.11
N THR A 231 -10.30 -15.71 8.41
CA THR A 231 -11.77 -15.75 8.38
C THR A 231 -12.31 -15.44 7.00
N ARG A 232 -11.66 -14.53 6.27
CA ARG A 232 -12.07 -14.15 4.91
C ARG A 232 -10.94 -13.48 4.14
N ILE A 233 -11.05 -13.54 2.82
CA ILE A 233 -10.36 -12.66 1.88
C ILE A 233 -11.45 -11.81 1.24
N GLU A 234 -11.38 -10.49 1.38
CA GLU A 234 -12.33 -9.58 0.74
C GLU A 234 -11.72 -8.98 -0.52
N VAL A 235 -12.50 -8.91 -1.58
CA VAL A 235 -12.22 -8.09 -2.76
C VAL A 235 -12.86 -6.73 -2.53
N VAL A 236 -12.06 -5.66 -2.54
CA VAL A 236 -12.54 -4.28 -2.61
C VAL A 236 -12.29 -3.76 -4.00
N SER A 237 -13.34 -3.30 -4.67
CA SER A 237 -13.21 -2.88 -6.06
C SER A 237 -14.13 -1.74 -6.43
N ARG A 238 -13.76 -1.00 -7.47
CA ARG A 238 -14.59 0.01 -8.11
C ARG A 238 -14.54 -0.16 -9.63
N GLN A 239 -15.70 -0.04 -10.25
CA GLN A 239 -15.83 0.04 -11.70
C GLN A 239 -15.69 1.47 -12.18
N GLY A 240 -14.90 1.67 -13.23
CA GLY A 240 -14.80 2.96 -13.91
C GLY A 240 -14.22 4.11 -13.06
N ALA A 241 -14.27 5.31 -13.61
CA ALA A 241 -13.86 6.54 -12.94
C ALA A 241 -14.86 6.98 -11.84
N ALA A 242 -14.47 8.00 -11.05
CA ALA A 242 -15.27 8.57 -9.96
C ALA A 242 -16.75 8.80 -10.36
N GLY A 243 -17.68 8.30 -9.54
CA GLY A 243 -19.13 8.41 -9.77
C GLY A 243 -19.79 7.26 -10.54
N ALA A 244 -19.02 6.25 -10.99
CA ALA A 244 -19.52 5.16 -11.85
C ALA A 244 -20.09 3.90 -11.14
N GLY A 245 -20.18 3.86 -9.81
CA GLY A 245 -20.79 2.73 -9.09
C GLY A 245 -20.21 2.51 -7.69
N ALA A 246 -20.91 1.72 -6.87
CA ALA A 246 -20.56 1.46 -5.48
C ALA A 246 -19.30 0.59 -5.34
N LEU A 247 -18.52 0.83 -4.27
CA LEU A 247 -17.48 -0.09 -3.83
C LEU A 247 -18.11 -1.43 -3.47
N THR A 248 -17.71 -2.50 -4.13
CA THR A 248 -18.19 -3.86 -3.83
C THR A 248 -17.17 -4.57 -2.96
N GLY A 249 -17.57 -4.96 -1.75
CA GLY A 249 -16.85 -5.88 -0.88
C GLY A 249 -17.42 -7.30 -1.02
N GLU A 250 -16.67 -8.26 -1.57
CA GLU A 250 -17.08 -9.67 -1.62
C GLU A 250 -16.09 -10.56 -0.87
N ALA A 251 -16.59 -11.42 0.03
CA ALA A 251 -15.78 -12.37 0.77
C ALA A 251 -15.61 -13.70 0.00
N LEU A 252 -14.37 -14.08 -0.30
CA LEU A 252 -14.03 -15.20 -1.19
C LEU A 252 -13.44 -16.44 -0.50
N CYS A 253 -13.25 -16.42 0.82
CA CYS A 253 -12.63 -17.54 1.53
C CYS A 253 -13.63 -18.27 2.44
N GLY A 254 -14.15 -19.40 1.98
CA GLY A 254 -14.94 -20.37 2.75
C GLY A 254 -14.15 -21.65 3.05
N GLU A 255 -14.79 -22.64 3.69
CA GLU A 255 -14.13 -23.90 4.10
C GLU A 255 -13.51 -24.66 2.91
N ALA A 256 -14.17 -24.65 1.75
CA ALA A 256 -13.71 -25.36 0.56
C ALA A 256 -12.46 -24.75 -0.11
N GLN A 257 -12.17 -23.47 0.14
CA GLN A 257 -11.03 -22.73 -0.44
C GLN A 257 -9.78 -22.76 0.46
N ARG A 258 -9.83 -23.45 1.60
CA ARG A 258 -8.71 -23.58 2.54
C ARG A 258 -7.79 -24.72 2.15
N GLY A 259 -6.67 -24.40 1.51
CA GLY A 259 -5.62 -25.38 1.23
C GLY A 259 -4.76 -25.60 2.46
N GLY A 260 -4.82 -26.78 3.10
CA GLY A 260 -3.86 -27.16 4.13
C GLY A 260 -4.15 -26.74 5.58
N GLY A 261 -5.27 -26.03 5.86
CA GLY A 261 -5.74 -25.73 7.22
C GLY A 261 -6.42 -24.36 7.37
N GLU A 262 -6.83 -23.99 8.58
CA GLU A 262 -7.56 -22.72 8.84
C GLU A 262 -6.73 -21.43 8.67
N ARG A 263 -5.42 -21.56 8.41
CA ARG A 263 -4.44 -20.47 8.32
C ARG A 263 -3.94 -20.20 6.90
N GLU A 264 -4.40 -20.98 5.95
CA GLU A 264 -4.04 -20.84 4.54
C GLU A 264 -5.32 -20.82 3.70
N CYS A 265 -5.38 -19.87 2.77
CA CYS A 265 -6.45 -19.76 1.81
C CYS A 265 -5.86 -19.58 0.41
N SER A 266 -6.27 -20.46 -0.50
CA SER A 266 -5.84 -20.43 -1.90
C SER A 266 -7.08 -20.45 -2.78
N LEU A 267 -7.26 -19.41 -3.59
CA LEU A 267 -8.43 -19.25 -4.43
C LEU A 267 -8.05 -18.82 -5.84
N THR A 268 -8.85 -19.30 -6.78
CA THR A 268 -8.83 -18.89 -8.19
C THR A 268 -10.27 -18.59 -8.53
N VAL A 269 -10.58 -17.30 -8.68
CA VAL A 269 -11.96 -16.83 -8.80
C VAL A 269 -12.09 -16.02 -10.09
N PRO A 270 -13.06 -16.34 -10.97
CA PRO A 270 -13.39 -15.48 -12.07
C PRO A 270 -14.04 -14.21 -11.52
N LEU A 271 -13.53 -13.05 -11.93
CA LEU A 271 -14.13 -11.75 -11.63
C LEU A 271 -14.63 -11.14 -12.93
N PRO A 272 -15.59 -10.20 -12.88
CA PRO A 272 -15.92 -9.44 -14.07
C PRO A 272 -14.69 -8.67 -14.58
N GLY A 273 -14.71 -8.33 -15.86
CA GLY A 273 -13.82 -7.33 -16.41
C GLY A 273 -14.03 -5.97 -15.74
N PHE A 274 -12.98 -5.15 -15.73
CA PHE A 274 -13.02 -3.80 -15.17
C PHE A 274 -12.91 -2.74 -16.26
N GLN A 275 -13.66 -1.65 -16.09
CA GLN A 275 -13.57 -0.48 -16.96
C GLN A 275 -12.35 0.40 -16.62
N ALA A 276 -11.91 1.18 -17.60
CA ALA A 276 -10.90 2.24 -17.45
C ALA A 276 -11.21 3.15 -16.24
N GLY A 277 -10.19 3.43 -15.42
CA GLY A 277 -10.30 4.19 -14.17
C GLY A 277 -10.74 3.38 -12.95
N GLY A 278 -11.12 2.11 -13.15
CA GLY A 278 -11.43 1.17 -12.09
C GLY A 278 -10.19 0.69 -11.34
N TYR A 279 -10.41 0.09 -10.17
CA TYR A 279 -9.36 -0.58 -9.40
C TYR A 279 -9.91 -1.76 -8.61
N LEU A 280 -9.00 -2.63 -8.20
CA LEU A 280 -9.26 -3.81 -7.37
C LEU A 280 -8.11 -3.98 -6.37
N TYR A 281 -8.40 -4.22 -5.11
CA TYR A 281 -7.41 -4.71 -4.15
C TYR A 281 -8.03 -5.70 -3.16
N LEU A 282 -7.20 -6.34 -2.36
CA LEU A 282 -7.61 -7.40 -1.45
C LEU A 282 -7.40 -7.01 0.01
N ARG A 283 -8.33 -7.42 0.86
CA ARG A 283 -8.13 -7.53 2.31
C ARG A 283 -8.01 -8.99 2.70
N VAL A 284 -7.05 -9.34 3.53
CA VAL A 284 -7.02 -10.64 4.23
C VAL A 284 -7.31 -10.38 5.69
N VAL A 285 -8.28 -11.08 6.29
CA VAL A 285 -8.72 -10.80 7.67
C VAL A 285 -8.64 -12.06 8.51
N GLN A 286 -7.97 -11.94 9.66
CA GLN A 286 -7.86 -12.96 10.68
C GLN A 286 -8.96 -12.83 11.74
N GLU A 287 -9.21 -13.91 12.47
CA GLU A 287 -10.19 -13.95 13.56
C GLU A 287 -9.86 -13.02 14.73
N ASP A 288 -8.57 -12.78 14.97
CA ASP A 288 -8.04 -11.90 16.02
C ASP A 288 -8.00 -10.40 15.63
N GLY A 289 -8.54 -10.05 14.45
CA GLY A 289 -8.50 -8.69 13.92
C GLY A 289 -7.21 -8.34 13.17
N GLY A 290 -6.25 -9.27 13.08
CA GLY A 290 -5.11 -9.17 12.18
C GLY A 290 -5.55 -9.02 10.73
N ALA A 291 -4.93 -8.12 9.96
CA ALA A 291 -5.32 -7.87 8.59
C ALA A 291 -4.17 -7.48 7.68
N ALA A 292 -4.36 -7.70 6.38
CA ALA A 292 -3.46 -7.27 5.32
C ALA A 292 -4.22 -6.62 4.16
N TRP A 293 -3.60 -5.65 3.48
CA TRP A 293 -4.14 -4.92 2.34
C TRP A 293 -3.14 -4.93 1.19
N THR A 294 -3.49 -5.53 0.05
CA THR A 294 -2.63 -5.53 -1.14
C THR A 294 -2.67 -4.21 -1.86
N SER A 295 -1.56 -3.79 -2.49
CA SER A 295 -1.64 -2.67 -3.43
C SER A 295 -2.65 -2.95 -4.55
N PRO A 296 -3.35 -1.93 -5.06
CA PRO A 296 -4.38 -2.14 -6.08
C PRO A 296 -3.83 -2.56 -7.44
N PHE A 297 -4.62 -3.34 -8.15
CA PHE A 297 -4.60 -3.40 -9.61
C PHE A 297 -5.40 -2.21 -10.14
N PHE A 298 -4.83 -1.47 -11.08
CA PHE A 298 -5.49 -0.34 -11.74
C PHE A 298 -5.84 -0.70 -13.17
N PHE A 299 -6.98 -0.22 -13.68
CA PHE A 299 -7.44 -0.54 -15.03
C PHE A 299 -7.44 0.72 -15.93
N GLU A 300 -6.81 0.66 -17.12
CA GLU A 300 -6.54 1.82 -18.00
C GLU A 300 -7.35 1.91 -19.29
#